data_AF-A0A350IRY2-F1
#
_entry.id   AF-A0A350IRY2-F1
#
_cell.length_a   1.000
_cell.length_b   1.000
_cell.length_c   1.000
_cell.angle_alpha   90.00
_cell.angle_beta   90.00
_cell.angle_gamma   90.00
#
_symmetry.space_group_name_H-M   'P 1'
#
loop_
_entity.id
_entity.type
_entity.pdbx_description
1 polymer ?
#
loop_
_entity_poly.entity_id
_entity_poly.type
_entity_poly.pdbx_seq_one_letter_code
_entity_poly.pdbx_strand_id
1 'polypeptide(L)'
;MLAVAPAGPVSEAELGRLGDLVESLMTGLQAEGMTGSEAERWEEVEPDLAAVLDSAIENVPPVARRLAAAQQRLGWLLRSARTGAEVEETAVDDLETVLECLLAYTEGLPVGADRSPSELLGWLAGTLGTSQAAIARMVGVSLRTLQRWLQGQARPGPGEAARIRRLARVVNEARFALTPEGVVAWLDRPTPHLDGLAPG
;
A
#
# COMPACT_ATOMS: atom_id res chain seq x y z
N MET A 1 -15.26 -23.22 -16.74
CA MET A 1 -14.36 -22.25 -16.07
C MET A 1 -15.17 -21.55 -15.00
N LEU A 2 -14.99 -21.93 -13.73
CA LEU A 2 -15.54 -21.16 -12.62
C LEU A 2 -14.61 -19.96 -12.40
N ALA A 3 -15.15 -18.74 -12.49
CA ALA A 3 -14.40 -17.55 -12.11
C ALA A 3 -14.17 -17.59 -10.60
N VAL A 4 -12.91 -17.79 -10.19
CA VAL A 4 -12.51 -17.59 -8.80
C VAL A 4 -12.63 -16.10 -8.55
N ALA A 5 -13.43 -15.71 -7.56
CA ALA A 5 -13.54 -14.31 -7.16
C ALA A 5 -12.14 -13.82 -6.73
N PRO A 6 -11.74 -12.59 -7.09
CA PRO A 6 -10.46 -12.04 -6.66
C PRO A 6 -10.39 -12.04 -5.13
N ALA A 7 -9.22 -12.36 -4.58
CA ALA A 7 -9.01 -12.34 -3.15
C ALA A 7 -9.23 -10.91 -2.65
N GLY A 8 -10.11 -10.74 -1.66
CA GLY A 8 -10.32 -9.43 -1.03
C GLY A 8 -9.03 -8.92 -0.36
N PRO A 9 -8.94 -7.62 -0.04
CA PRO A 9 -7.80 -7.09 0.70
C PRO A 9 -7.62 -7.81 2.02
N VAL A 10 -6.38 -8.12 2.38
CA VAL A 10 -6.03 -8.76 3.65
C VAL A 10 -6.42 -7.82 4.79
N SER A 11 -7.03 -8.35 5.84
CA SER A 11 -7.52 -7.52 6.94
C SER A 11 -6.36 -6.93 7.77
N GLU A 12 -6.60 -5.78 8.39
CA GLU A 12 -5.61 -5.14 9.28
C GLU A 12 -5.16 -6.06 10.42
N ALA A 13 -6.07 -6.85 10.96
CA ALA A 13 -5.77 -7.83 12.00
C ALA A 13 -4.90 -9.00 11.50
N GLU A 14 -5.07 -9.42 10.25
CA GLU A 14 -4.19 -10.43 9.62
C GLU A 14 -2.80 -9.86 9.34
N LEU A 15 -2.73 -8.62 8.84
CA LEU A 15 -1.47 -7.93 8.58
C LEU A 15 -0.67 -7.69 9.86
N GLY A 16 -1.34 -7.33 10.96
CA GLY A 16 -0.69 -7.18 12.27
C GLY A 16 -0.08 -8.50 12.76
N ARG A 17 -0.85 -9.59 12.72
CA ARG A 17 -0.33 -10.92 13.09
C ARG A 17 0.84 -11.36 12.21
N LEU A 18 0.76 -11.10 10.91
CA LEU A 18 1.83 -11.44 9.98
C LEU A 18 3.11 -10.63 10.27
N GLY A 19 2.97 -9.34 10.58
CA GLY A 19 4.06 -8.50 11.05
C GLY A 19 4.73 -9.07 12.30
N ASP A 20 3.95 -9.42 13.32
CA ASP A 20 4.46 -10.02 14.57
C ASP A 20 5.23 -11.33 14.32
N LEU A 21 4.74 -12.17 13.40
CA LEU A 21 5.41 -13.43 13.04
C LEU A 21 6.75 -13.18 12.32
N VAL A 22 6.80 -12.23 11.39
CA VAL A 22 8.02 -11.87 10.67
C VAL A 22 9.04 -11.23 11.62
N GLU A 23 8.62 -10.34 12.52
CA GLU A 23 9.49 -9.74 13.55
C GLU A 23 10.03 -10.79 14.52
N SER A 24 9.21 -11.75 14.92
CA SER A 24 9.62 -12.88 15.76
C SER A 24 10.68 -13.74 15.08
N LEU A 25 10.50 -14.03 13.78
CA LEU A 25 11.48 -14.79 12.98
C LEU A 25 12.82 -14.03 12.88
N MET A 26 12.77 -12.73 12.58
CA MET A 26 13.94 -11.86 12.50
C MET A 26 14.69 -11.78 13.83
N THR A 27 13.97 -11.59 14.94
CA THR A 27 14.55 -11.55 16.30
C THR A 27 15.19 -12.89 16.66
N GLY A 28 14.56 -14.01 16.31
CA GLY A 28 15.10 -15.35 16.50
C GLY A 28 16.41 -15.55 15.74
N LEU A 29 16.46 -15.18 14.46
CA LEU A 29 17.67 -15.23 13.64
C LEU A 29 18.81 -14.41 14.24
N GLN A 30 18.53 -13.18 14.70
CA GLN A 30 19.55 -12.30 15.29
C GLN A 30 20.08 -12.81 16.64
N ALA A 31 19.23 -13.48 17.43
CA ALA A 31 19.60 -13.97 18.76
C ALA A 31 20.31 -15.33 18.74
N GLU A 32 19.85 -16.24 17.89
CA GLU A 32 20.25 -17.66 17.89
C GLU A 32 21.08 -18.06 16.67
N GLY A 33 21.15 -17.20 15.64
CA GLY A 33 21.73 -17.51 14.33
C GLY A 33 20.84 -18.47 13.53
N MET A 34 21.33 -18.95 12.38
CA MET A 34 20.61 -19.96 11.61
C MET A 34 20.78 -21.36 12.22
N THR A 35 19.71 -21.86 12.84
CA THR A 35 19.66 -23.18 13.49
C THR A 35 19.01 -24.27 12.63
N GLY A 36 18.34 -23.88 11.54
CA GLY A 36 17.54 -24.73 10.68
C GLY A 36 16.03 -24.72 11.03
N SER A 37 15.66 -24.29 12.24
CA SER A 37 14.25 -24.17 12.65
C SER A 37 13.53 -23.00 11.97
N GLU A 38 14.28 -22.08 11.37
CA GLU A 38 13.75 -20.90 10.69
C GLU A 38 13.02 -21.26 9.39
N ALA A 39 13.41 -22.37 8.75
CA ALA A 39 12.69 -22.88 7.59
C ALA A 39 11.26 -23.33 7.94
N GLU A 40 11.10 -24.01 9.09
CA GLU A 40 9.77 -24.44 9.57
C GLU A 40 8.91 -23.23 9.93
N ARG A 41 9.48 -22.24 10.64
CA ARG A 41 8.78 -20.99 10.96
C ARG A 41 8.39 -20.20 9.70
N TRP A 42 9.24 -20.22 8.68
CA TRP A 42 8.91 -19.58 7.40
C TRP A 42 7.78 -20.28 6.66
N GLU A 43 7.67 -21.61 6.73
CA GLU A 43 6.54 -22.35 6.15
C GLU A 43 5.19 -21.97 6.78
N GLU A 44 5.18 -21.51 8.03
CA GLU A 44 3.98 -20.96 8.69
C GLU A 44 3.62 -19.56 8.17
N VAL A 45 4.62 -18.75 7.80
CA VAL A 45 4.47 -17.35 7.35
C VAL A 45 4.17 -17.24 5.85
N GLU A 46 4.78 -18.11 5.04
CA GLU A 46 4.76 -18.04 3.57
C GLU A 46 3.34 -18.02 2.96
N PRO A 47 2.35 -18.79 3.44
CA PRO A 47 0.99 -18.76 2.90
C PRO A 47 0.28 -17.41 3.10
N ASP A 48 0.41 -16.82 4.29
CA ASP A 48 -0.21 -15.53 4.60
C ASP A 48 0.49 -14.41 3.82
N LEU A 49 1.82 -14.50 3.67
CA LEU A 49 2.57 -13.57 2.84
C LEU A 49 2.21 -13.66 1.36
N ALA A 50 1.95 -14.87 0.86
CA ALA A 50 1.46 -15.09 -0.50
C ALA A 50 0.07 -14.47 -0.72
N ALA A 51 -0.82 -14.56 0.26
CA ALA A 51 -2.13 -13.88 0.20
C ALA A 51 -2.00 -12.34 0.14
N VAL A 52 -1.07 -11.78 0.92
CA VAL A 52 -0.73 -10.34 0.83
C VAL A 52 -0.15 -10.01 -0.53
N LEU A 53 0.76 -10.82 -1.06
CA LEU A 53 1.35 -10.63 -2.37
C LEU A 53 0.28 -10.61 -3.48
N ASP A 54 -0.63 -11.59 -3.48
CA ASP A 54 -1.73 -11.66 -4.44
C ASP A 54 -2.60 -10.40 -4.39
N SER A 55 -2.96 -9.95 -3.18
CA SER A 55 -3.71 -8.71 -3.02
C SER A 55 -2.92 -7.47 -3.45
N ALA A 56 -1.61 -7.44 -3.15
CA ALA A 56 -0.73 -6.34 -3.51
C ALA A 56 -0.51 -6.24 -5.02
N ILE A 57 -0.52 -7.36 -5.76
CA ILE A 57 -0.41 -7.35 -7.23
C ILE A 57 -1.53 -6.49 -7.83
N GLU A 58 -2.73 -6.61 -7.28
CA GLU A 58 -3.90 -5.85 -7.73
C GLU A 58 -3.89 -4.42 -7.17
N ASN A 59 -3.61 -4.27 -5.88
CA ASN A 59 -3.87 -3.03 -5.15
C ASN A 59 -2.67 -2.09 -5.05
N VAL A 60 -1.45 -2.63 -4.91
CA VAL A 60 -0.22 -1.86 -4.72
C VAL A 60 0.96 -2.50 -5.51
N PRO A 61 0.92 -2.50 -6.87
CA PRO A 61 1.86 -3.28 -7.69
C PRO A 61 3.37 -3.03 -7.44
N PRO A 62 3.83 -1.81 -7.08
CA PRO A 62 5.21 -1.60 -6.70
C PRO A 62 5.63 -2.41 -5.46
N VAL A 63 4.77 -2.47 -4.44
CA VAL A 63 5.00 -3.26 -3.22
C VAL A 63 5.02 -4.75 -3.55
N ALA A 64 4.09 -5.22 -4.38
CA ALA A 64 4.03 -6.62 -4.80
C ALA A 64 5.35 -7.13 -5.41
N ARG A 65 5.97 -6.34 -6.30
CA ARG A 65 7.26 -6.74 -6.92
C ARG A 65 8.38 -6.88 -5.89
N ARG A 66 8.46 -5.94 -4.94
CA ARG A 66 9.49 -5.96 -3.90
C ARG A 66 9.27 -7.13 -2.93
N LEU A 67 8.01 -7.33 -2.53
CA LEU A 67 7.59 -8.42 -1.65
C LEU A 67 7.87 -9.79 -2.28
N ALA A 68 7.50 -10.00 -3.54
CA ALA A 68 7.75 -11.26 -4.25
C ALA A 68 9.26 -11.59 -4.31
N ALA A 69 10.10 -10.57 -4.54
CA ALA A 69 11.54 -10.77 -4.61
C ALA A 69 12.14 -11.16 -3.25
N ALA A 70 11.72 -10.52 -2.16
CA ALA A 70 12.15 -10.87 -0.81
C ALA A 70 11.66 -12.27 -0.40
N GLN A 71 10.38 -12.58 -0.65
CA GLN A 71 9.79 -13.90 -0.35
C GLN A 71 10.54 -15.04 -1.06
N GLN A 72 10.86 -14.88 -2.35
CA GLN A 72 11.59 -15.89 -3.11
C GLN A 72 13.01 -16.11 -2.59
N ARG A 73 13.73 -15.03 -2.24
CA ARG A 73 15.08 -15.11 -1.69
C ARG A 73 15.09 -15.77 -0.32
N LEU A 74 14.20 -15.36 0.60
CA LEU A 74 14.05 -15.97 1.91
C LEU A 74 13.71 -17.46 1.80
N GLY A 75 12.72 -17.80 0.99
CA GLY A 75 12.34 -19.19 0.77
C GLY A 75 13.49 -20.03 0.22
N TRP A 76 14.33 -19.46 -0.66
CA TRP A 76 15.53 -20.16 -1.13
C TRP A 76 16.61 -20.28 -0.03
N LEU A 77 16.92 -19.18 0.68
CA LEU A 77 17.95 -19.14 1.72
C LEU A 77 17.63 -20.13 2.84
N LEU A 78 16.43 -20.04 3.41
CA LEU A 78 16.02 -20.84 4.57
C LEU A 78 15.94 -22.33 4.23
N ARG A 79 15.48 -22.70 3.02
CA ARG A 79 15.44 -24.11 2.58
C ARG A 79 16.77 -24.68 2.12
N SER A 80 17.75 -23.83 1.81
CA SER A 80 19.08 -24.28 1.35
C SER A 80 19.94 -24.87 2.46
N ALA A 81 19.53 -24.72 3.74
CA ALA A 81 20.28 -25.11 4.92
C ALA A 81 21.72 -24.54 4.97
N ARG A 82 21.96 -23.44 4.25
CA ARG A 82 23.21 -22.69 4.32
C ARG A 82 23.24 -21.92 5.64
N THR A 83 24.41 -21.84 6.25
CA THR A 83 24.61 -21.15 7.53
C THR A 83 25.82 -20.22 7.44
N GLY A 84 25.92 -19.29 8.39
CA GLY A 84 27.01 -18.32 8.49
C GLY A 84 26.51 -16.88 8.44
N ALA A 85 27.33 -15.97 8.95
CA ALA A 85 26.96 -14.57 9.19
C ALA A 85 26.42 -13.85 7.93
N GLU A 86 27.02 -14.07 6.76
CA GLU A 86 26.53 -13.44 5.50
C GLU A 86 25.12 -13.92 5.11
N VAL A 87 24.80 -15.20 5.37
CA VAL A 87 23.48 -15.77 5.08
C VAL A 87 22.46 -15.22 6.06
N GLU A 88 22.84 -15.13 7.34
CA GLU A 88 22.02 -14.55 8.41
C GLU A 88 21.72 -13.07 8.14
N GLU A 89 22.72 -12.27 7.79
CA GLU A 89 22.57 -10.86 7.41
C GLU A 89 21.63 -10.69 6.23
N THR A 90 21.81 -11.47 5.15
CA THR A 90 20.92 -11.42 3.99
C THR A 90 19.48 -11.80 4.34
N ALA A 91 19.28 -12.80 5.21
CA ALA A 91 17.96 -13.22 5.64
C ALA A 91 17.29 -12.14 6.50
N VAL A 92 18.03 -11.48 7.38
CA VAL A 92 17.53 -10.34 8.17
C VAL A 92 17.13 -9.19 7.25
N ASP A 93 17.99 -8.77 6.31
CA ASP A 93 17.69 -7.70 5.35
C ASP A 93 16.41 -7.97 4.53
N ASP A 94 16.22 -9.23 4.10
CA ASP A 94 15.02 -9.61 3.36
C ASP A 94 13.78 -9.65 4.25
N LEU A 95 13.89 -10.02 5.54
CA LEU A 95 12.77 -9.95 6.50
C LEU A 95 12.40 -8.51 6.83
N GLU A 96 13.38 -7.61 6.99
CA GLU A 96 13.14 -6.17 7.10
C GLU A 96 12.41 -5.65 5.85
N THR A 97 12.86 -6.05 4.66
CA THR A 97 12.19 -5.72 3.40
C THR A 97 10.73 -6.19 3.39
N VAL A 98 10.44 -7.38 3.95
CA VAL A 98 9.07 -7.88 4.10
C VAL A 98 8.25 -6.97 5.02
N LEU A 99 8.76 -6.62 6.21
CA LEU A 99 8.06 -5.74 7.15
C LEU A 99 7.75 -4.37 6.52
N GLU A 100 8.73 -3.77 5.84
CA GLU A 100 8.51 -2.53 5.12
C GLU A 100 7.46 -2.66 4.01
N CYS A 101 7.39 -3.80 3.32
CA CYS A 101 6.36 -4.06 2.32
C CYS A 101 4.97 -4.18 2.95
N LEU A 102 4.85 -4.85 4.10
CA LEU A 102 3.57 -4.96 4.82
C LEU A 102 3.06 -3.58 5.24
N LEU A 103 3.95 -2.72 5.74
CA LEU A 103 3.63 -1.33 6.05
C LEU A 103 3.22 -0.55 4.79
N ALA A 104 4.04 -0.58 3.72
CA ALA A 104 3.72 0.12 2.49
C ALA A 104 2.39 -0.37 1.84
N TYR A 105 2.05 -1.66 2.01
CA TYR A 105 0.78 -2.20 1.59
C TYR A 105 -0.38 -1.61 2.40
N THR A 106 -0.32 -1.62 3.73
CA THR A 106 -1.37 -1.03 4.58
C THR A 106 -1.57 0.46 4.29
N GLU A 107 -0.48 1.18 4.07
CA GLU A 107 -0.51 2.60 3.72
C GLU A 107 -1.10 2.85 2.33
N GLY A 108 -0.90 1.93 1.37
CA GLY A 108 -1.39 2.03 0.00
C GLY A 108 -2.84 1.59 -0.20
N LEU A 109 -3.37 0.73 0.66
CA LEU A 109 -4.75 0.20 0.60
C LEU A 109 -5.86 1.24 0.44
N PRO A 110 -5.83 2.41 1.10
CA PRO A 110 -6.89 3.40 0.97
C PRO A 110 -7.07 3.95 -0.45
N VAL A 111 -6.02 3.83 -1.28
CA VAL A 111 -5.97 4.35 -2.66
C VAL A 111 -5.68 3.26 -3.70
N GLY A 112 -5.95 2.00 -3.33
CA GLY A 112 -5.77 0.82 -4.17
C GLY A 112 -6.57 0.85 -5.48
N ALA A 113 -6.17 0.01 -6.44
CA ALA A 113 -6.71 0.02 -7.80
C ALA A 113 -8.22 -0.31 -7.87
N ASP A 114 -8.70 -1.15 -6.96
CA ASP A 114 -10.09 -1.63 -6.92
C ASP A 114 -11.07 -0.61 -6.33
N ARG A 115 -10.56 0.46 -5.69
CA ARG A 115 -11.40 1.53 -5.19
C ARG A 115 -12.10 2.25 -6.34
N SER A 116 -13.42 2.30 -6.25
CA SER A 116 -14.21 3.10 -7.18
C SER A 116 -13.87 4.59 -7.00
N PRO A 117 -14.01 5.40 -8.07
CA PRO A 117 -13.80 6.84 -7.94
C PRO A 117 -14.63 7.50 -6.84
N SER A 118 -15.85 7.04 -6.58
CA SER A 118 -16.71 7.58 -5.53
C SER A 118 -16.20 7.25 -4.13
N GLU A 119 -15.64 6.06 -3.92
CA GLU A 119 -14.97 5.72 -2.65
C GLU A 119 -13.73 6.58 -2.43
N LEU A 120 -12.92 6.78 -3.46
CA LEU A 120 -11.72 7.64 -3.37
C LEU A 120 -12.09 9.09 -3.06
N LEU A 121 -13.18 9.61 -3.64
CA LEU A 121 -13.68 10.95 -3.32
C LEU A 121 -14.19 11.06 -1.89
N GLY A 122 -14.87 10.03 -1.38
CA GLY A 122 -15.28 9.96 0.03
C GLY A 122 -14.07 9.92 0.97
N TRP A 123 -13.08 9.09 0.65
CA TRP A 123 -11.82 9.00 1.39
C TRP A 123 -11.05 10.33 1.39
N LEU A 124 -10.95 10.99 0.24
CA LEU A 124 -10.31 12.32 0.12
C LEU A 124 -10.99 13.36 1.00
N ALA A 125 -12.32 13.41 0.99
CA ALA A 125 -13.08 14.35 1.81
C ALA A 125 -12.88 14.09 3.31
N GLY A 126 -12.90 12.82 3.73
CA GLY A 126 -12.65 12.44 5.12
C GLY A 126 -11.22 12.72 5.57
N THR A 127 -10.23 12.40 4.73
CA THR A 127 -8.79 12.55 5.04
C THR A 127 -8.37 14.02 5.12
N LEU A 128 -8.87 14.86 4.22
CA LEU A 128 -8.52 16.28 4.17
C LEU A 128 -9.38 17.16 5.08
N GLY A 129 -10.46 16.62 5.67
CA GLY A 129 -11.41 17.39 6.48
C GLY A 129 -12.03 18.57 5.74
N THR A 130 -12.09 18.52 4.39
CA THR A 130 -12.46 19.66 3.55
C THR A 130 -13.84 19.50 2.91
N SER A 131 -14.39 20.60 2.42
CA SER A 131 -15.72 20.61 1.80
C SER A 131 -15.72 19.88 0.44
N GLN A 132 -16.88 19.34 0.05
CA GLN A 132 -17.08 18.80 -1.30
C GLN A 132 -16.77 19.82 -2.41
N ALA A 133 -16.97 21.12 -2.15
CA ALA A 133 -16.63 22.18 -3.10
C ALA A 133 -15.12 22.28 -3.33
N ALA A 134 -14.31 22.14 -2.27
CA ALA A 134 -12.86 22.12 -2.38
C ALA A 134 -12.36 20.87 -3.13
N ILE A 135 -12.91 19.69 -2.83
CA ILE A 135 -12.60 18.46 -3.57
C ILE A 135 -12.98 18.60 -5.05
N ALA A 136 -14.14 19.16 -5.37
CA ALA A 136 -14.57 19.39 -6.75
C ALA A 136 -13.57 20.27 -7.51
N ARG A 137 -13.07 21.33 -6.86
CA ARG A 137 -12.04 22.22 -7.40
C ARG A 137 -10.72 21.48 -7.65
N MET A 138 -10.23 20.69 -6.70
CA MET A 138 -9.00 19.89 -6.86
C MET A 138 -9.10 18.86 -7.99
N VAL A 139 -10.28 18.27 -8.17
CA VAL A 139 -10.53 17.33 -9.28
C VAL A 139 -10.82 18.07 -10.60
N GLY A 140 -10.99 19.39 -10.59
CA GLY A 140 -11.25 20.19 -11.78
C GLY A 140 -12.66 20.01 -12.36
N VAL A 141 -13.67 19.77 -11.51
CA VAL A 141 -15.08 19.60 -11.92
C VAL A 141 -16.03 20.50 -11.14
N SER A 142 -17.26 20.65 -11.63
CA SER A 142 -18.29 21.37 -10.89
C SER A 142 -18.71 20.60 -9.63
N LEU A 143 -19.12 21.31 -8.57
CA LEU A 143 -19.68 20.70 -7.35
C LEU A 143 -20.87 19.78 -7.67
N ARG A 144 -21.73 20.20 -8.61
CA ARG A 144 -22.88 19.41 -9.06
C ARG A 144 -22.44 18.09 -9.69
N THR A 145 -21.38 18.11 -10.51
CA THR A 145 -20.81 16.89 -11.11
C THR A 145 -20.29 15.95 -10.03
N LEU A 146 -19.52 16.46 -9.07
CA LEU A 146 -19.01 15.69 -7.94
C LEU A 146 -20.14 15.04 -7.13
N GLN A 147 -21.18 15.80 -6.78
CA GLN A 147 -22.33 15.30 -6.01
C GLN A 147 -23.07 14.19 -6.75
N ARG A 148 -23.24 14.30 -8.08
CA ARG A 148 -23.84 13.24 -8.89
C ARG A 148 -23.00 11.96 -8.89
N TRP A 149 -21.67 12.07 -8.87
CA TRP A 149 -20.78 10.90 -8.76
C TRP A 149 -20.88 10.24 -7.37
N LEU A 150 -20.87 11.04 -6.31
CA LEU A 150 -21.01 10.54 -4.93
C LEU A 150 -22.37 9.87 -4.68
N GLN A 151 -23.43 10.36 -5.32
CA GLN A 151 -24.78 9.78 -5.24
C GLN A 151 -25.01 8.61 -6.22
N GLY A 152 -24.00 8.24 -7.02
CA GLY A 152 -24.13 7.17 -8.03
C GLY A 152 -25.03 7.51 -9.23
N GLN A 153 -25.46 8.77 -9.36
CA GLN A 153 -26.32 9.25 -10.46
C GLN A 153 -25.56 9.50 -11.78
N ALA A 154 -24.24 9.48 -11.71
CA ALA A 154 -23.33 9.54 -12.85
C ALA A 154 -22.04 8.82 -12.49
N ARG A 155 -21.24 8.45 -13.50
CA ARG A 155 -19.90 7.91 -13.30
C ARG A 155 -18.87 8.86 -13.91
N PRO A 156 -17.68 9.02 -13.30
CA PRO A 156 -16.60 9.76 -13.93
C PRO A 156 -16.18 9.06 -15.22
N GLY A 157 -15.77 9.83 -16.22
CA GLY A 157 -15.12 9.27 -17.40
C GLY A 157 -13.71 8.75 -17.06
N PRO A 158 -13.03 8.07 -18.02
CA PRO A 158 -11.71 7.51 -17.78
C PRO A 158 -10.66 8.55 -17.36
N GLY A 159 -10.72 9.75 -17.94
CA GLY A 159 -9.79 10.84 -17.63
C GLY A 159 -9.99 11.38 -16.22
N GLU A 160 -11.24 11.59 -15.80
CA GLU A 160 -11.58 12.04 -14.46
C GLU A 160 -11.28 10.96 -13.42
N ALA A 161 -11.59 9.70 -13.70
CA ALA A 161 -11.24 8.58 -12.82
C ALA A 161 -9.72 8.48 -12.61
N ALA A 162 -8.91 8.65 -13.67
CA ALA A 162 -7.46 8.67 -13.54
C ALA A 162 -6.96 9.86 -12.72
N ARG A 163 -7.58 11.04 -12.86
CA ARG A 163 -7.25 12.24 -12.07
C ARG A 163 -7.57 12.05 -10.58
N ILE A 164 -8.76 11.52 -10.26
CA ILE A 164 -9.17 11.21 -8.89
C ILE A 164 -8.16 10.25 -8.23
N ARG A 165 -7.77 9.19 -8.94
CA ARG A 165 -6.75 8.24 -8.45
C ARG A 165 -5.40 8.88 -8.20
N ARG A 166 -4.92 9.73 -9.13
CA ARG A 166 -3.66 10.46 -8.94
C ARG A 166 -3.71 11.38 -7.73
N LEU A 167 -4.77 12.17 -7.59
CA LEU A 167 -4.98 13.04 -6.43
C LEU A 167 -5.01 12.24 -5.13
N ALA A 168 -5.75 11.13 -5.10
CA ALA A 168 -5.82 10.26 -3.94
C ALA A 168 -4.43 9.74 -3.54
N ARG A 169 -3.63 9.26 -4.50
CA ARG A 169 -2.25 8.82 -4.24
C ARG A 169 -1.38 9.94 -3.68
N VAL A 170 -1.41 11.12 -4.29
CA VAL A 170 -0.64 12.28 -3.82
C VAL A 170 -1.02 12.64 -2.37
N VAL A 171 -2.31 12.66 -2.04
CA VAL A 171 -2.80 12.91 -0.68
C VAL A 171 -2.39 11.80 0.28
N ASN A 172 -2.39 10.54 -0.19
CA ASN A 172 -1.98 9.39 0.61
C ASN A 172 -0.52 9.45 1.04
N GLU A 173 0.37 9.93 0.15
CA GLU A 173 1.77 10.16 0.49
C GLU A 173 1.94 11.41 1.38
N ALA A 174 1.28 12.51 1.00
CA ALA A 174 1.48 13.80 1.66
C ALA A 174 0.98 13.81 3.12
N ARG A 175 -0.06 13.03 3.46
CA ARG A 175 -0.64 12.98 4.82
C ARG A 175 0.32 12.46 5.89
N PHE A 176 1.41 11.77 5.51
CA PHE A 176 2.43 11.33 6.46
C PHE A 176 3.43 12.45 6.82
N ALA A 177 3.54 13.48 5.98
CA ALA A 177 4.47 14.59 6.18
C ALA A 177 3.77 15.90 6.60
N LEU A 178 2.47 16.04 6.31
CA LEU A 178 1.71 17.28 6.49
C LEU A 178 0.38 17.02 7.21
N THR A 179 -0.11 18.01 7.95
CA THR A 179 -1.49 17.99 8.46
C THR A 179 -2.49 18.06 7.30
N PRO A 180 -3.76 17.64 7.49
CA PRO A 180 -4.79 17.75 6.45
C PRO A 180 -4.88 19.15 5.82
N GLU A 181 -4.87 20.21 6.64
CA GLU A 181 -4.89 21.59 6.16
C GLU A 181 -3.60 21.95 5.41
N GLY A 182 -2.46 21.42 5.87
CA GLY A 182 -1.17 21.56 5.21
C GLY A 182 -1.15 20.92 3.82
N VAL A 183 -1.74 19.74 3.65
CA VAL A 183 -1.89 19.07 2.34
C VAL A 183 -2.75 19.92 1.41
N VAL A 184 -3.89 20.43 1.88
CA VAL A 184 -4.76 21.32 1.08
C VAL A 184 -4.01 22.58 0.64
N ALA A 185 -3.32 23.25 1.57
CA ALA A 185 -2.56 24.46 1.26
C ALA A 185 -1.40 24.17 0.29
N TRP A 186 -0.75 23.02 0.41
CA TRP A 186 0.33 22.60 -0.49
C TRP A 186 -0.18 22.29 -1.90
N LEU A 187 -1.33 21.60 -2.02
CA LEU A 187 -1.97 21.29 -3.31
C LEU A 187 -2.37 22.54 -4.10
N ASP A 188 -2.75 23.62 -3.42
CA ASP A 188 -3.14 24.89 -4.03
C ASP A 188 -1.93 25.83 -4.28
N ARG A 189 -0.73 25.48 -3.77
CA ARG A 189 0.45 26.37 -3.82
C ARG A 189 1.26 26.14 -5.10
N PRO A 190 1.53 27.21 -5.89
CA PRO A 190 2.51 27.19 -6.98
C PRO A 190 3.87 26.66 -6.52
N THR A 191 4.37 25.63 -7.20
CA THR A 191 5.64 24.98 -6.86
C THR A 191 6.70 25.29 -7.91
N PRO A 192 7.89 25.83 -7.54
CA PRO A 192 8.94 26.17 -8.51
C PRO A 192 9.40 25.00 -9.39
N HIS A 193 9.41 23.79 -8.84
CA HIS A 193 9.79 22.57 -9.56
C HIS A 193 8.70 22.02 -10.50
N LEU A 194 7.52 22.66 -10.50
CA LEU A 194 6.41 22.38 -11.42
C LEU A 194 6.14 23.58 -12.35
N ASP A 195 7.19 24.36 -12.67
CA ASP A 195 7.08 25.58 -13.50
C ASP A 195 6.05 26.61 -12.99
N GLY A 196 5.88 26.68 -11.67
CA GLY A 196 4.90 27.56 -11.02
C GLY A 196 3.46 27.02 -11.06
N LEU A 197 3.24 25.78 -11.49
CA LEU A 197 1.96 25.09 -11.35
C LEU A 197 1.76 24.58 -9.92
N ALA A 198 0.50 24.49 -9.53
CA ALA A 198 0.07 23.83 -8.32
C ALA A 198 0.10 22.29 -8.54
N PRO A 199 0.40 21.48 -7.50
CA PRO A 199 0.37 20.02 -7.63
C PRO A 199 -1.03 19.45 -7.93
N GLY A 200 -2.09 20.20 -7.60
CA GLY A 200 -3.51 19.85 -7.81
C GLY A 200 -4.05 20.08 -9.21
#